data_AF-A0A2G5TL56-F1
#
_entry.id   AF-A0A2G5TL56-F1
#
_cell.length_a   1.000
_cell.length_b   1.000
_cell.length_c   1.000
_cell.angle_alpha   90.00
_cell.angle_beta   90.00
_cell.angle_gamma   90.00
#
_symmetry.space_group_name_H-M   'P 1'
#
loop_
_entity.id
_entity.type
_entity.pdbx_description
1 polymer ?
#
loop_
_entity_poly.entity_id
_entity_poly.type
_entity_poly.pdbx_seq_one_letter_code
_entity_poly.pdbx_strand_id
1 'polypeptide(L)'
;MKPVTKNILIGLSVAITIVLILLIVLFVVVYVHSVLERNEEHVKLGHCVPLIDSALELESDMNVTQGFLKSPKEYTTLAQKCDDAIKCVGKIESFVSADVLHTFSSCQFYVFYNRNFSSCAEKVRLKKLWVYENLTLQLIAKKDENGSCLKTLFDGSVEINNNRCKQWKEIQECVRTQVEITCGDDMTKRYEEEAANLRSSICIGE
;
A
#
# COMPACT_ATOMS: atom_id res chain seq x y z
N MET A 1 49.33 24.38 47.14
CA MET A 1 48.45 23.29 46.66
C MET A 1 49.20 21.97 46.74
N LYS A 2 48.68 20.96 47.47
CA LYS A 2 49.41 19.71 47.78
C LYS A 2 49.60 18.85 46.51
N PRO A 3 50.78 18.24 46.30
CA PRO A 3 51.10 17.44 45.11
C PRO A 3 50.19 16.20 44.94
N VAL A 4 49.64 15.69 46.04
CA VAL A 4 48.76 14.50 46.08
C VAL A 4 47.44 14.71 45.31
N THR A 5 46.83 15.89 45.44
CA THR A 5 45.57 16.23 44.74
C THR A 5 45.72 16.32 43.22
N LYS A 6 46.92 16.65 42.71
CA LYS A 6 47.18 16.78 41.27
C LYS A 6 47.26 15.41 40.58
N ASN A 7 47.86 14.42 41.25
CA ASN A 7 47.99 13.06 40.72
C ASN A 7 46.64 12.32 40.69
N ILE A 8 45.76 12.55 41.68
CA ILE A 8 44.40 11.99 41.70
C ILE A 8 43.57 12.56 40.55
N LEU A 9 43.64 13.87 40.31
CA LEU A 9 42.90 14.52 39.23
C LEU A 9 43.36 14.03 37.83
N ILE A 10 44.67 13.82 37.65
CA ILE A 10 45.24 13.27 36.42
C ILE A 10 44.80 11.81 36.23
N GLY A 11 44.84 10.98 37.28
CA GLY A 11 44.39 9.59 37.22
C GLY A 11 42.91 9.46 36.86
N LEU A 12 42.06 10.32 37.42
CA LEU A 12 40.62 10.33 37.13
C LEU A 12 40.32 10.80 35.70
N SER A 13 41.06 11.81 35.21
CA SER A 13 40.99 12.29 33.84
C SER A 13 41.40 11.21 32.82
N VAL A 14 42.48 10.48 33.09
CA VAL A 14 42.93 9.36 32.25
C VAL A 14 41.88 8.23 32.26
N ALA A 15 41.33 7.87 33.43
CA ALA A 15 40.30 6.85 33.52
C ALA A 15 39.02 7.21 32.74
N ILE A 16 38.54 8.46 32.87
CA ILE A 16 37.37 8.95 32.12
C ILE A 16 37.65 8.91 30.60
N THR A 17 38.86 9.30 30.19
CA THR A 17 39.24 9.30 28.77
C THR A 17 39.26 7.88 28.20
N ILE A 18 39.76 6.90 28.96
CA ILE A 18 39.75 5.49 28.56
C ILE A 18 38.30 4.98 28.43
N VAL A 19 37.42 5.31 29.38
CA VAL A 19 36.01 4.91 29.33
C VAL A 19 35.30 5.52 28.12
N LEU A 20 35.54 6.80 27.82
CA LEU A 20 34.97 7.46 26.64
C LEU A 20 35.45 6.81 25.34
N ILE A 21 36.74 6.47 25.25
CA ILE A 21 37.29 5.75 24.08
C ILE A 21 36.61 4.39 23.93
N LEU A 22 36.43 3.64 25.02
CA LEU A 22 35.74 2.33 24.98
C LEU A 22 34.29 2.46 24.52
N LEU A 23 33.57 3.48 25.00
CA LEU A 23 32.19 3.74 24.57
C LEU A 23 32.11 4.10 23.08
N ILE A 24 33.05 4.91 22.58
CA ILE A 24 33.13 5.25 21.16
C ILE A 24 33.41 4.01 20.32
N VAL A 25 34.35 3.16 20.73
CA VAL A 25 34.66 1.91 20.02
C VAL A 25 33.44 0.98 20.00
N LEU A 26 32.74 0.83 21.12
CA LEU A 26 31.49 0.06 21.19
C LEU A 26 30.43 0.60 20.24
N PHE A 27 30.22 1.93 20.23
CA PHE A 27 29.29 2.58 19.33
C PHE A 27 29.64 2.32 17.85
N VAL A 28 30.92 2.43 17.48
CA VAL A 28 31.38 2.15 16.11
C VAL A 28 31.15 0.69 15.74
N VAL A 29 31.44 -0.26 16.63
CA VAL A 29 31.23 -1.69 16.38
C VAL A 29 29.75 -2.00 16.17
N VAL A 30 28.87 -1.49 17.03
CA VAL A 30 27.41 -1.64 16.89
C VAL A 30 26.93 -1.03 15.57
N TYR A 31 27.39 0.18 15.24
CA TYR A 31 27.03 0.86 14.00
C TYR A 31 27.44 0.05 12.76
N VAL A 32 28.70 -0.44 12.72
CA VAL A 32 29.20 -1.24 11.60
C VAL A 32 28.41 -2.54 11.45
N HIS A 33 28.07 -3.20 12.57
CA HIS A 33 27.26 -4.40 12.55
C HIS A 33 25.86 -4.13 11.96
N SER A 34 25.18 -3.07 12.41
CA SER A 34 23.87 -2.68 11.88
C SER A 34 23.90 -2.31 10.39
N VAL A 35 24.98 -1.67 9.92
CA VAL A 35 25.14 -1.33 8.49
C VAL A 35 25.37 -2.59 7.65
N LEU A 36 26.18 -3.53 8.14
CA LEU A 36 26.42 -4.80 7.45
C LEU A 36 25.15 -5.64 7.34
N GLU A 37 24.39 -5.73 8.42
CA GLU A 37 23.11 -6.45 8.46
C GLU A 37 22.11 -5.86 7.46
N ARG A 38 21.96 -4.53 7.45
CA ARG A 38 21.09 -3.84 6.48
C ARG A 38 21.53 -4.08 5.03
N ASN A 39 22.84 -4.04 4.75
CA ASN A 39 23.36 -4.32 3.41
C ASN A 39 23.09 -5.76 2.97
N GLU A 40 23.22 -6.73 3.86
CA GLU A 40 22.92 -8.13 3.57
C GLU A 40 21.42 -8.32 3.26
N GLU A 41 20.54 -7.65 4.00
CA GLU A 41 19.09 -7.64 3.72
C GLU A 41 18.77 -7.02 2.35
N HIS A 42 19.41 -5.91 1.98
CA HIS A 42 19.25 -5.31 0.64
C HIS A 42 19.75 -6.23 -0.47
N VAL A 43 20.88 -6.93 -0.26
CA VAL A 43 21.38 -7.93 -1.22
C VAL A 43 20.38 -9.08 -1.37
N LYS A 44 19.81 -9.56 -0.26
CA LYS A 44 18.75 -10.58 -0.29
C LYS A 44 17.52 -10.07 -1.03
N LEU A 45 17.14 -8.80 -0.88
CA LEU A 45 16.00 -8.22 -1.60
C LEU A 45 16.30 -7.93 -3.08
N GLY A 46 17.57 -7.82 -3.46
CA GLY A 46 18.01 -7.38 -4.79
C GLY A 46 17.44 -8.20 -5.94
N HIS A 47 17.20 -9.50 -5.74
CA HIS A 47 16.57 -10.35 -6.77
C HIS A 47 15.05 -10.16 -6.90
N CYS A 48 14.38 -9.58 -5.90
CA CYS A 48 12.96 -9.23 -5.95
C CYS A 48 12.71 -7.86 -6.58
N VAL A 49 13.71 -6.96 -6.55
CA VAL A 49 13.64 -5.62 -7.17
C VAL A 49 13.12 -5.65 -8.62
N PRO A 50 13.63 -6.47 -9.56
CA PRO A 50 13.11 -6.49 -10.92
C PRO A 50 11.64 -6.93 -11.03
N LEU A 51 11.14 -7.74 -10.08
CA LEU A 51 9.72 -8.13 -10.04
C LEU A 51 8.85 -6.98 -9.56
N ILE A 52 9.32 -6.24 -8.55
CA ILE A 52 8.65 -5.04 -8.02
C ILE A 52 8.60 -3.97 -9.11
N ASP A 53 9.74 -3.66 -9.72
CA ASP A 53 9.83 -2.65 -10.79
C ASP A 53 8.90 -2.97 -11.94
N SER A 54 8.85 -4.24 -12.38
CA SER A 54 7.98 -4.65 -13.48
C SER A 54 6.49 -4.55 -13.15
N ALA A 55 6.11 -4.72 -11.88
CA ALA A 55 4.73 -4.53 -11.45
C ALA A 55 4.37 -3.03 -11.34
N LEU A 56 5.27 -2.20 -10.81
CA LEU A 56 5.10 -0.75 -10.74
C LEU A 56 4.99 -0.10 -12.12
N GLU A 57 5.85 -0.51 -13.07
CA GLU A 57 5.80 -0.05 -14.46
C GLU A 57 4.42 -0.35 -15.06
N LEU A 58 3.92 -1.57 -14.89
CA LEU A 58 2.61 -1.95 -15.41
C LEU A 58 1.44 -1.24 -14.70
N GLU A 59 1.55 -0.98 -13.39
CA GLU A 59 0.57 -0.16 -12.66
C GLU A 59 0.51 1.26 -13.24
N SER A 60 1.67 1.86 -13.52
CA SER A 60 1.77 3.20 -14.11
C SER A 60 1.20 3.25 -15.54
N ASP A 61 1.44 2.21 -16.34
CA ASP A 61 0.97 2.11 -17.73
C ASP A 61 -0.55 1.94 -17.84
N MET A 62 -1.19 1.36 -16.82
CA MET A 62 -2.65 1.16 -16.84
C MET A 62 -3.45 2.47 -16.78
N ASN A 63 -2.78 3.60 -16.51
CA ASN A 63 -3.24 4.99 -16.56
C ASN A 63 -4.77 5.10 -16.56
N VAL A 64 -5.36 4.92 -15.37
CA VAL A 64 -6.80 5.04 -15.21
C VAL A 64 -7.14 6.53 -15.14
N THR A 65 -7.28 7.14 -16.31
CA THR A 65 -7.72 8.54 -16.49
C THR A 65 -9.24 8.69 -16.29
N GLN A 66 -9.93 7.58 -16.08
CA GLN A 66 -11.34 7.40 -16.35
C GLN A 66 -11.89 6.36 -15.37
N GLY A 67 -12.56 6.83 -14.31
CA GLY A 67 -12.95 6.00 -13.16
C GLY A 67 -11.75 5.51 -12.33
N PHE A 68 -12.01 4.84 -11.21
CA PHE A 68 -10.93 4.31 -10.36
C PHE A 68 -10.49 2.90 -10.74
N LEU A 69 -11.42 2.06 -11.19
CA LEU A 69 -11.22 0.64 -11.44
C LEU A 69 -11.82 0.23 -12.78
N LYS A 70 -11.09 -0.60 -13.52
CA LYS A 70 -11.58 -1.31 -14.71
C LYS A 70 -12.15 -2.68 -14.33
N SER A 71 -12.53 -3.49 -15.32
CA SER A 71 -12.92 -4.89 -15.06
C SER A 71 -11.76 -5.63 -14.38
N PRO A 72 -12.01 -6.48 -13.36
CA PRO A 72 -10.98 -7.33 -12.75
C PRO A 72 -10.08 -8.05 -13.74
N LYS A 73 -10.62 -8.49 -14.89
CA LYS A 73 -9.87 -9.22 -15.91
C LYS A 73 -8.74 -8.39 -16.53
N GLU A 74 -8.90 -7.08 -16.60
CA GLU A 74 -7.87 -6.18 -17.15
C GLU A 74 -6.63 -6.13 -16.27
N TYR A 75 -6.77 -6.44 -14.98
CA TYR A 75 -5.68 -6.46 -14.01
C TYR A 75 -4.96 -7.81 -13.91
N THR A 76 -5.26 -8.79 -14.77
CA THR A 76 -4.72 -10.17 -14.64
C THR A 76 -3.18 -10.18 -14.66
N THR A 77 -2.57 -9.49 -15.62
CA THR A 77 -1.11 -9.44 -15.73
C THR A 77 -0.48 -8.68 -14.57
N LEU A 78 -1.09 -7.57 -14.12
CA LEU A 78 -0.60 -6.83 -12.95
C LEU A 78 -0.69 -7.71 -11.70
N ALA A 79 -1.86 -8.29 -11.44
CA ALA A 79 -2.08 -9.14 -10.27
C ALA A 79 -1.09 -10.32 -10.23
N GLN A 80 -0.76 -10.92 -11.38
CA GLN A 80 0.27 -11.97 -11.45
C GLN A 80 1.64 -11.43 -11.02
N LYS A 81 2.10 -10.31 -11.59
CA LYS A 81 3.40 -9.70 -11.26
C LYS A 81 3.46 -9.24 -9.80
N CYS A 82 2.37 -8.64 -9.29
CA CYS A 82 2.21 -8.28 -7.89
C CYS A 82 2.36 -9.50 -6.97
N ASP A 83 1.68 -10.60 -7.29
CA ASP A 83 1.73 -11.84 -6.49
C ASP A 83 3.14 -12.46 -6.48
N ASP A 84 3.82 -12.45 -7.63
CA ASP A 84 5.20 -12.93 -7.73
C ASP A 84 6.16 -12.05 -6.89
N ALA A 85 6.01 -10.72 -6.94
CA ALA A 85 6.78 -9.78 -6.14
C ALA A 85 6.52 -9.95 -4.63
N ILE A 86 5.25 -10.01 -4.22
CA ILE A 86 4.85 -10.21 -2.82
C ILE A 86 5.40 -11.54 -2.28
N LYS A 87 5.30 -12.63 -3.06
CA LYS A 87 5.87 -13.93 -2.68
C LYS A 87 7.38 -13.93 -2.60
N CYS A 88 8.06 -13.15 -3.45
CA CYS A 88 9.51 -13.00 -3.41
C CYS A 88 9.92 -12.31 -2.11
N VAL A 89 9.31 -11.16 -1.81
CA VAL A 89 9.61 -10.34 -0.62
C VAL A 89 9.23 -11.09 0.66
N GLY A 90 8.07 -11.74 0.70
CA GLY A 90 7.58 -12.47 1.87
C GLY A 90 8.38 -13.73 2.25
N LYS A 91 9.28 -14.22 1.39
CA LYS A 91 10.22 -15.30 1.72
C LYS A 91 11.46 -14.81 2.45
N ILE A 92 11.68 -13.50 2.48
CA ILE A 92 12.83 -12.87 3.12
C ILE A 92 12.35 -12.41 4.50
N GLU A 93 12.74 -13.14 5.55
CA GLU A 93 12.49 -12.72 6.93
C GLU A 93 13.43 -11.55 7.26
N SER A 94 12.97 -10.31 7.01
CA SER A 94 13.70 -9.09 7.35
C SER A 94 12.76 -7.93 7.68
N PHE A 95 13.25 -6.94 8.42
CA PHE A 95 12.49 -5.70 8.63
C PHE A 95 12.28 -4.93 7.32
N VAL A 96 13.27 -4.99 6.42
CA VAL A 96 13.23 -4.36 5.09
C VAL A 96 12.13 -4.96 4.21
N SER A 97 11.83 -6.26 4.31
CA SER A 97 10.77 -6.88 3.52
C SER A 97 9.38 -6.40 3.93
N ALA A 98 9.15 -6.16 5.23
CA ALA A 98 7.90 -5.59 5.74
C ALA A 98 7.69 -4.14 5.26
N ASP A 99 8.74 -3.32 5.27
CA ASP A 99 8.69 -1.92 4.82
C ASP A 99 8.41 -1.81 3.31
N VAL A 100 9.03 -2.70 2.52
CA VAL A 100 8.79 -2.79 1.08
C VAL A 100 7.37 -3.26 0.76
N LEU A 101 6.85 -4.25 1.48
CA LEU A 101 5.46 -4.69 1.33
C LEU A 101 4.45 -3.58 1.68
N HIS A 102 4.77 -2.75 2.67
CA HIS A 102 3.93 -1.61 3.03
C HIS A 102 3.96 -0.51 1.96
N THR A 103 5.14 -0.21 1.43
CA THR A 103 5.35 0.76 0.33
C THR A 103 4.64 0.32 -0.95
N PHE A 104 4.53 -0.99 -1.16
CA PHE A 104 3.91 -1.62 -2.33
C PHE A 104 2.50 -2.16 -2.04
N SER A 105 1.74 -1.44 -1.21
CA SER A 105 0.43 -1.86 -0.73
C SER A 105 -0.60 -1.99 -1.86
N SER A 106 -0.56 -1.13 -2.89
CA SER A 106 -1.49 -1.19 -4.04
C SER A 106 -1.56 -2.56 -4.70
N CYS A 107 -0.45 -3.30 -4.73
CA CYS A 107 -0.41 -4.62 -5.31
C CYS A 107 -1.18 -5.68 -4.51
N GLN A 108 -1.29 -5.54 -3.19
CA GLN A 108 -2.17 -6.40 -2.39
C GLN A 108 -3.62 -6.25 -2.85
N PHE A 109 -4.05 -5.01 -3.08
CA PHE A 109 -5.37 -4.72 -3.63
C PHE A 109 -5.56 -5.36 -5.01
N TYR A 110 -4.63 -5.21 -5.95
CA TYR A 110 -4.80 -5.76 -7.30
C TYR A 110 -4.85 -7.30 -7.32
N VAL A 111 -4.08 -7.97 -6.46
CA VAL A 111 -4.15 -9.42 -6.27
C VAL A 111 -5.53 -9.83 -5.74
N PHE A 112 -6.02 -9.15 -4.70
CA PHE A 112 -7.35 -9.39 -4.15
C PHE A 112 -8.46 -9.14 -5.18
N TYR A 113 -8.40 -7.99 -5.86
CA TYR A 113 -9.38 -7.50 -6.83
C TYR A 113 -9.54 -8.46 -8.02
N ASN A 114 -8.42 -8.97 -8.54
CA ASN A 114 -8.42 -9.92 -9.65
C ASN A 114 -8.80 -11.36 -9.25
N ARG A 115 -8.62 -11.74 -7.97
CA ARG A 115 -8.87 -13.10 -7.47
C ARG A 115 -10.16 -13.17 -6.67
N ASN A 116 -10.05 -13.09 -5.34
CA ASN A 116 -11.12 -13.38 -4.40
C ASN A 116 -12.33 -12.45 -4.58
N PHE A 117 -12.07 -11.20 -4.98
CA PHE A 117 -13.10 -10.21 -5.19
C PHE A 117 -13.67 -10.17 -6.62
N SER A 118 -13.04 -10.85 -7.58
CA SER A 118 -13.34 -10.68 -9.01
C SER A 118 -14.80 -10.95 -9.36
N SER A 119 -15.39 -12.01 -8.81
CA SER A 119 -16.82 -12.31 -9.01
C SER A 119 -17.73 -11.23 -8.38
N CYS A 120 -17.34 -10.71 -7.22
CA CYS A 120 -18.07 -9.63 -6.55
C CYS A 120 -17.98 -8.33 -7.36
N ALA A 121 -16.77 -7.92 -7.74
CA ALA A 121 -16.51 -6.75 -8.57
C ALA A 121 -17.30 -6.80 -9.88
N GLU A 122 -17.34 -7.94 -10.57
CA GLU A 122 -18.16 -8.08 -11.79
C GLU A 122 -19.66 -7.93 -11.50
N LYS A 123 -20.18 -8.48 -10.40
CA LYS A 123 -21.59 -8.29 -10.03
C LYS A 123 -21.92 -6.82 -9.71
N VAL A 124 -21.07 -6.16 -8.92
CA VAL A 124 -21.25 -4.73 -8.57
C VAL A 124 -21.14 -3.86 -9.83
N ARG A 125 -20.18 -4.16 -10.71
CA ARG A 125 -20.02 -3.51 -12.02
C ARG A 125 -21.19 -3.78 -12.95
N LEU A 126 -21.80 -4.97 -12.94
CA LEU A 126 -22.98 -5.28 -13.75
C LEU A 126 -24.25 -4.64 -13.19
N LYS A 127 -24.38 -4.45 -11.87
CA LYS A 127 -25.48 -3.66 -11.29
C LYS A 127 -25.54 -2.24 -11.85
N LYS A 128 -24.37 -1.63 -12.16
CA LYS A 128 -24.31 -0.37 -12.92
C LYS A 128 -25.10 -0.47 -14.24
N LEU A 129 -24.97 -1.56 -14.99
CA LEU A 129 -25.68 -1.76 -16.26
C LEU A 129 -27.20 -1.83 -16.06
N TRP A 130 -27.66 -2.59 -15.06
CA TRP A 130 -29.08 -2.78 -14.78
C TRP A 130 -29.80 -1.50 -14.33
N VAL A 131 -29.11 -0.64 -13.57
CA VAL A 131 -29.64 0.68 -13.16
C VAL A 131 -29.79 1.61 -14.38
N TYR A 132 -28.98 1.43 -15.42
CA TYR A 132 -28.97 2.30 -16.60
C TYR A 132 -30.00 1.89 -17.67
N GLU A 133 -30.26 0.59 -17.85
CA GLU A 133 -31.16 0.10 -18.91
C GLU A 133 -32.66 0.19 -18.54
N ASN A 134 -33.03 0.14 -17.26
CA ASN A 134 -34.42 0.23 -16.81
C ASN A 134 -34.80 1.67 -16.40
N LEU A 135 -35.06 2.51 -17.40
CA LEU A 135 -35.48 3.91 -17.27
C LEU A 135 -36.80 4.13 -16.47
N THR A 136 -37.55 3.06 -16.18
CA THR A 136 -38.87 3.14 -15.51
C THR A 136 -38.80 3.22 -13.98
N LEU A 137 -37.62 3.05 -13.38
CA LEU A 137 -37.40 3.16 -11.92
C LEU A 137 -37.00 4.58 -11.47
N GLN A 138 -37.02 5.58 -12.34
CA GLN A 138 -36.71 6.98 -12.00
C GLN A 138 -37.66 7.57 -10.94
N LEU A 139 -38.83 6.97 -10.70
CA LEU A 139 -39.77 7.42 -9.67
C LEU A 139 -39.43 6.93 -8.25
N ILE A 140 -38.57 5.91 -8.11
CA ILE A 140 -38.03 5.45 -6.81
C ILE A 140 -36.71 6.15 -6.47
N ALA A 141 -36.12 6.88 -7.42
CA ALA A 141 -34.92 7.71 -7.25
C ALA A 141 -35.17 8.99 -6.41
N LYS A 142 -35.99 8.91 -5.36
CA LYS A 142 -35.76 9.78 -4.21
C LYS A 142 -34.44 9.32 -3.60
N LYS A 143 -33.38 10.08 -3.88
CA LYS A 143 -32.09 10.07 -3.14
C LYS A 143 -31.03 9.05 -3.62
N ASP A 144 -30.83 8.87 -4.93
CA ASP A 144 -29.80 7.95 -5.45
C ASP A 144 -28.39 8.58 -5.52
N GLU A 145 -27.75 8.74 -4.35
CA GLU A 145 -26.27 8.83 -4.26
C GLU A 145 -25.61 7.51 -4.69
N ASN A 146 -26.38 6.41 -4.71
CA ASN A 146 -25.91 5.05 -4.94
C ASN A 146 -25.48 4.72 -6.39
N GLY A 147 -26.14 5.28 -7.39
CA GLY A 147 -25.75 5.08 -8.80
C GLY A 147 -24.52 5.91 -9.21
N SER A 148 -24.34 7.07 -8.57
CA SER A 148 -23.25 8.01 -8.86
C SER A 148 -21.88 7.45 -8.45
N CYS A 149 -21.78 6.79 -7.29
CA CYS A 149 -20.51 6.26 -6.82
C CYS A 149 -19.99 5.09 -7.68
N LEU A 150 -20.88 4.21 -8.16
CA LEU A 150 -20.50 3.12 -9.07
C LEU A 150 -20.09 3.65 -10.44
N LYS A 151 -20.66 4.80 -10.83
CA LYS A 151 -20.21 5.54 -12.00
C LYS A 151 -18.80 6.07 -11.76
N THR A 152 -18.52 6.76 -10.67
CA THR A 152 -17.16 7.23 -10.37
C THR A 152 -16.15 6.08 -10.19
N LEU A 153 -16.59 4.93 -9.67
CA LEU A 153 -15.73 3.76 -9.48
C LEU A 153 -15.35 3.10 -10.81
N PHE A 154 -16.30 2.90 -11.73
CA PHE A 154 -16.10 2.08 -12.95
C PHE A 154 -16.30 2.81 -14.29
N ASP A 155 -16.80 4.04 -14.30
CA ASP A 155 -17.12 4.79 -15.51
C ASP A 155 -16.01 5.77 -15.88
N GLY A 156 -15.55 5.64 -17.12
CA GLY A 156 -14.62 6.56 -17.72
C GLY A 156 -15.17 7.91 -18.14
N SER A 157 -16.49 8.09 -18.13
CA SER A 157 -17.09 9.37 -18.50
C SER A 157 -16.95 10.46 -17.43
N VAL A 158 -16.49 10.12 -16.21
CA VAL A 158 -16.27 11.08 -15.13
C VAL A 158 -14.76 11.34 -15.08
N GLU A 159 -14.34 12.52 -15.53
CA GLU A 159 -12.96 12.95 -15.34
C GLU A 159 -12.68 13.00 -13.84
N ILE A 160 -11.71 12.17 -13.41
CA ILE A 160 -11.16 12.28 -12.08
C ILE A 160 -10.29 13.54 -12.09
N ASN A 161 -10.78 14.59 -11.45
CA ASN A 161 -10.14 15.90 -11.40
C ASN A 161 -8.93 15.88 -10.43
N ASN A 162 -8.26 17.03 -10.25
CA ASN A 162 -7.01 17.18 -9.48
C ASN A 162 -7.07 16.79 -7.99
N ASN A 163 -8.16 16.18 -7.50
CA ASN A 163 -8.32 15.73 -6.12
C ASN A 163 -8.83 14.27 -6.06
N ARG A 164 -8.06 13.36 -6.67
CA ARG A 164 -8.38 11.93 -6.73
C ARG A 164 -8.58 11.34 -5.34
N CYS A 165 -7.80 11.78 -4.36
CA CYS A 165 -7.86 11.25 -3.01
C CYS A 165 -9.18 11.61 -2.31
N LYS A 166 -9.66 12.85 -2.46
CA LYS A 166 -10.97 13.24 -1.92
C LYS A 166 -12.10 12.49 -2.60
N GLN A 167 -12.08 12.37 -3.92
CA GLN A 167 -13.10 11.61 -4.65
C GLN A 167 -13.11 10.13 -4.25
N TRP A 168 -11.94 9.53 -4.05
CA TRP A 168 -11.83 8.16 -3.54
C TRP A 168 -12.53 8.03 -2.19
N LYS A 169 -12.28 8.94 -1.24
CA LYS A 169 -12.91 8.93 0.09
C LYS A 169 -14.42 9.09 0.02
N GLU A 170 -14.91 10.03 -0.79
CA GLU A 170 -16.33 10.35 -0.91
C GLU A 170 -17.17 9.18 -1.44
N ILE A 171 -16.60 8.32 -2.30
CA ILE A 171 -17.35 7.19 -2.86
C ILE A 171 -17.35 5.94 -1.96
N GLN A 172 -16.44 5.83 -0.97
CA GLN A 172 -16.25 4.57 -0.24
C GLN A 172 -17.49 4.08 0.49
N GLU A 173 -18.25 4.95 1.17
CA GLU A 173 -19.44 4.55 1.92
C GLU A 173 -20.50 3.93 1.00
N CYS A 174 -20.67 4.55 -0.17
CA CYS A 174 -21.58 4.05 -1.18
C CYS A 174 -21.09 2.73 -1.78
N VAL A 175 -19.81 2.62 -2.13
CA VAL A 175 -19.23 1.37 -2.67
C VAL A 175 -19.36 0.23 -1.65
N ARG A 176 -19.04 0.49 -0.37
CA ARG A 176 -19.22 -0.46 0.73
C ARG A 176 -20.64 -0.99 0.76
N THR A 177 -21.63 -0.10 0.75
CA THR A 177 -23.05 -0.47 0.75
C THR A 177 -23.40 -1.34 -0.45
N GLN A 178 -22.86 -1.02 -1.63
CA GLN A 178 -23.10 -1.83 -2.84
C GLN A 178 -22.43 -3.20 -2.77
N VAL A 179 -21.24 -3.31 -2.18
CA VAL A 179 -20.55 -4.59 -1.94
C VAL A 179 -21.33 -5.42 -0.94
N GLU A 180 -21.79 -4.84 0.16
CA GLU A 180 -22.59 -5.52 1.19
C GLU A 180 -23.87 -6.12 0.60
N ILE A 181 -24.66 -5.32 -0.11
CA ILE A 181 -25.90 -5.78 -0.74
C ILE A 181 -25.63 -6.88 -1.79
N THR A 182 -24.47 -6.88 -2.43
CA THR A 182 -24.19 -7.77 -3.58
C THR A 182 -23.44 -9.04 -3.19
N CYS A 183 -22.61 -8.97 -2.16
CA CYS A 183 -21.58 -9.95 -1.86
C CYS A 183 -21.54 -10.35 -0.38
N GLY A 184 -22.28 -9.64 0.49
CA GLY A 184 -22.37 -9.91 1.92
C GLY A 184 -21.22 -9.36 2.75
N ASP A 185 -21.43 -9.36 4.06
CA ASP A 185 -20.60 -8.68 5.07
C ASP A 185 -19.13 -9.13 5.06
N ASP A 186 -18.88 -10.44 4.91
CA ASP A 186 -17.51 -11.00 4.88
C ASP A 186 -16.67 -10.40 3.74
N MET A 187 -17.29 -10.20 2.57
CA MET A 187 -16.61 -9.62 1.42
C MET A 187 -16.47 -8.11 1.55
N THR A 188 -17.46 -7.44 2.16
CA THR A 188 -17.41 -6.01 2.49
C THR A 188 -16.22 -5.69 3.37
N LYS A 189 -16.04 -6.46 4.46
CA LYS A 189 -14.93 -6.26 5.39
C LYS A 189 -13.57 -6.41 4.69
N ARG A 190 -13.40 -7.45 3.88
CA ARG A 190 -12.17 -7.65 3.09
C ARG A 190 -11.95 -6.53 2.08
N TYR A 191 -13.01 -6.06 1.43
CA TYR A 191 -12.92 -4.92 0.53
C TYR A 191 -12.43 -3.66 1.26
N GLU A 192 -12.95 -3.35 2.45
CA GLU A 192 -12.50 -2.18 3.22
C GLU A 192 -11.01 -2.26 3.61
N GLU A 193 -10.56 -3.44 4.05
CA GLU A 193 -9.16 -3.71 4.39
C GLU A 193 -8.24 -3.48 3.17
N GLU A 194 -8.60 -4.06 2.02
CA GLU A 194 -7.77 -3.97 0.81
C GLU A 194 -7.92 -2.61 0.08
N ALA A 195 -9.07 -1.95 0.18
CA ALA A 195 -9.26 -0.61 -0.39
C ALA A 195 -8.36 0.43 0.28
N ALA A 196 -8.00 0.23 1.55
CA ALA A 196 -7.00 1.06 2.23
C ALA A 196 -5.61 0.93 1.59
N ASN A 197 -5.27 -0.26 1.08
CA ASN A 197 -4.02 -0.52 0.39
C ASN A 197 -3.93 0.19 -0.97
N LEU A 198 -5.05 0.37 -1.69
CA LEU A 198 -5.06 1.16 -2.92
C LEU A 198 -5.06 2.68 -2.65
N ARG A 199 -5.63 3.10 -1.52
CA ARG A 199 -5.69 4.53 -1.16
C ARG A 199 -4.30 5.16 -1.08
N SER A 200 -3.30 4.44 -0.58
CA SER A 200 -1.92 4.93 -0.47
C SER A 200 -1.33 5.34 -1.82
N SER A 201 -1.63 4.60 -2.90
CA SER A 201 -1.16 4.93 -4.26
C SER A 201 -1.99 6.03 -4.92
N ILE A 202 -3.28 6.14 -4.59
CA ILE A 202 -4.15 7.19 -5.13
C ILE A 202 -3.85 8.57 -4.51
N CYS A 203 -3.49 8.61 -3.24
CA CYS A 203 -3.35 9.85 -2.45
C CYS A 203 -1.92 10.38 -2.34
N ILE A 204 -1.01 10.00 -3.24
CA ILE A 204 0.40 10.43 -3.19
C ILE A 204 0.48 11.95 -3.36
N GLY A 205 1.01 12.66 -2.36
CA GLY A 205 1.31 14.09 -2.43
C GLY A 205 0.21 15.05 -1.92
N GLU A 206 -0.85 14.54 -1.31
CA GLU A 206 -1.88 15.33 -0.59
C GLU A 206 -1.72 15.29 0.95
#